data_AF-A0A095VSS6-F1
#
_entry.id   AF-A0A095VSS6-F1
#
_cell.length_a   1.000
_cell.length_b   1.000
_cell.length_c   1.000
_cell.angle_alpha   90.00
_cell.angle_beta   90.00
_cell.angle_gamma   90.00
#
_symmetry.space_group_name_H-M   'P 1'
#
loop_
_entity.id
_entity.type
_entity.pdbx_description
1 polymer ?
#
loop_
_entity_poly.entity_id
_entity_poly.type
_entity_poly.pdbx_seq_one_letter_code
_entity_poly.pdbx_strand_id
1 'polypeptide(L)'
;MMGLFDPVPGEDGNLPAFDEVADHLLEQGISQSPSELHGCLAGLLAGGADPSPEAGLAGVGAALGFDPHGELADGLQRFYVNTAQLLTDEALRFQPLLPDDDSDLGERTLALADWCRGFLSGFAQARVSNRSLDAAVEADSAEALKDFAAIAQAGVGDDDDDEGERAYADLVEYLRFAAMNIILDSLGRTAEAEPSARPPGSTVH
;
A
#
# COMPACT_ATOMS: atom_id res chain seq x y z
N MET A 1 0.84 -23.28 28.31
CA MET A 1 2.18 -23.80 27.96
C MET A 1 2.24 -23.74 26.45
N MET A 2 2.79 -22.63 25.94
CA MET A 2 2.82 -22.31 24.50
C MET A 2 3.98 -23.07 23.87
N GLY A 3 3.77 -23.67 22.70
CA GLY A 3 4.77 -24.50 22.02
C GLY A 3 5.93 -23.65 21.50
N LEU A 4 7.15 -24.16 21.63
CA LEU A 4 8.41 -23.55 21.18
C LEU A 4 8.54 -23.47 19.62
N PHE A 5 7.44 -23.64 18.90
CA PHE A 5 7.37 -23.77 17.44
C PHE A 5 6.06 -23.21 16.84
N ASP A 6 5.32 -22.36 17.56
CA ASP A 6 4.38 -21.49 16.86
C ASP A 6 5.21 -20.38 16.19
N PRO A 7 5.15 -20.22 14.86
CA PRO A 7 5.85 -19.13 14.18
C PRO A 7 5.36 -17.80 14.76
N VAL A 8 6.29 -16.89 15.04
CA VAL A 8 5.90 -15.54 15.42
C VAL A 8 5.21 -14.91 14.20
N PRO A 9 3.97 -14.42 14.32
CA PRO A 9 3.29 -13.80 13.19
C PRO A 9 4.11 -12.61 12.67
N GLY A 10 4.70 -12.74 11.47
CA GLY A 10 5.55 -11.72 10.84
C GLY A 10 7.00 -12.15 10.50
N GLU A 11 7.42 -13.39 10.77
CA GLU A 11 8.81 -13.81 10.52
C GLU A 11 9.17 -14.11 9.04
N ASP A 12 8.19 -14.24 8.13
CA ASP A 12 8.46 -14.65 6.73
C ASP A 12 8.38 -13.51 5.69
N GLY A 13 8.08 -12.27 6.12
CA GLY A 13 7.94 -11.13 5.21
C GLY A 13 6.88 -11.35 4.11
N ASN A 14 5.81 -12.07 4.43
CA ASN A 14 4.70 -12.38 3.53
C ASN A 14 3.42 -11.63 3.93
N LEU A 15 2.54 -11.38 2.97
CA LEU A 15 1.23 -10.79 3.21
C LEU A 15 0.25 -11.85 3.74
N PRO A 16 -0.80 -11.45 4.50
CA PRO A 16 -1.91 -12.35 4.81
C PRO A 16 -2.66 -12.78 3.55
N ALA A 17 -3.38 -13.90 3.62
CA ALA A 17 -4.23 -14.35 2.51
C ALA A 17 -5.39 -13.37 2.29
N PHE A 18 -5.88 -13.27 1.06
CA PHE A 18 -6.99 -12.38 0.71
C PHE A 18 -8.24 -12.67 1.57
N ASP A 19 -8.63 -13.95 1.65
CA ASP A 19 -9.80 -14.40 2.40
C ASP A 19 -9.68 -14.16 3.91
N GLU A 20 -8.48 -14.30 4.48
CA GLU A 20 -8.22 -14.04 5.91
C GLU A 20 -8.51 -12.56 6.24
N VAL A 21 -8.06 -11.64 5.38
CA VAL A 21 -8.34 -10.21 5.54
C VAL A 21 -9.83 -9.93 5.34
N ALA A 22 -10.46 -10.58 4.35
CA ALA A 22 -11.88 -10.40 4.06
C ALA A 22 -12.76 -10.82 5.26
N ASP A 23 -12.46 -11.98 5.87
CA ASP A 23 -13.17 -12.49 7.04
C ASP A 23 -13.08 -11.51 8.22
N HIS A 24 -11.89 -11.00 8.54
CA HIS A 24 -11.71 -10.04 9.62
C HIS A 24 -12.41 -8.70 9.38
N LEU A 25 -12.47 -8.23 8.13
CA LEU A 25 -13.24 -7.03 7.77
C LEU A 25 -14.74 -7.27 7.94
N LEU A 26 -15.23 -8.42 7.48
CA LEU A 26 -16.63 -8.81 7.58
C LEU A 26 -17.08 -8.96 9.05
N GLU A 27 -16.26 -9.55 9.91
CA GLU A 27 -16.52 -9.70 11.35
C GLU A 27 -16.80 -8.37 12.06
N GLN A 28 -16.20 -7.27 11.57
CA GLN A 28 -16.40 -5.93 12.10
C GLN A 28 -17.46 -5.11 11.34
N GLY A 29 -18.08 -5.70 10.30
CA GLY A 29 -19.05 -5.01 9.46
C GLY A 29 -18.44 -3.92 8.59
N ILE A 30 -17.14 -4.05 8.24
CA ILE A 30 -16.41 -3.12 7.38
C ILE A 30 -16.67 -3.53 5.91
N SER A 31 -16.97 -2.56 5.06
CA SER A 31 -17.35 -2.81 3.66
C SER A 31 -16.21 -2.69 2.64
N GLN A 32 -15.06 -2.16 3.07
CA GLN A 32 -13.85 -2.06 2.28
C GLN A 32 -13.34 -3.45 1.92
N SER A 33 -12.78 -3.61 0.72
CA SER A 33 -12.17 -4.88 0.30
C SER A 33 -10.74 -5.03 0.84
N PRO A 34 -10.20 -6.26 0.93
CA PRO A 34 -8.79 -6.49 1.24
C PRO A 34 -7.84 -5.73 0.30
N SER A 35 -8.22 -5.61 -0.97
CA SER A 35 -7.46 -4.84 -1.97
C SER A 35 -7.44 -3.35 -1.67
N GLU A 36 -8.57 -2.74 -1.34
CA GLU A 36 -8.63 -1.33 -0.96
C GLU A 36 -7.81 -1.06 0.30
N LEU A 37 -7.89 -1.96 1.29
CA LEU A 37 -7.09 -1.88 2.51
C LEU A 37 -5.59 -1.91 2.21
N HIS A 38 -5.13 -2.90 1.43
CA HIS A 38 -3.72 -3.02 1.09
C HIS A 38 -3.22 -1.85 0.24
N GLY A 39 -4.04 -1.40 -0.70
CA GLY A 39 -3.80 -0.18 -1.47
C GLY A 39 -3.56 1.00 -0.54
N CYS A 40 -4.42 1.20 0.45
CA CYS A 40 -4.28 2.28 1.43
C CYS A 40 -2.98 2.20 2.22
N LEU A 41 -2.58 1.01 2.68
CA LEU A 41 -1.31 0.80 3.38
C LEU A 41 -0.11 1.20 2.50
N ALA A 42 -0.08 0.72 1.25
CA ALA A 42 0.96 1.07 0.28
C ALA A 42 0.96 2.58 -0.04
N GLY A 43 -0.23 3.18 -0.18
CA GLY A 43 -0.42 4.60 -0.42
C GLY A 43 0.11 5.47 0.72
N LEU A 44 -0.16 5.10 1.98
CA LEU A 44 0.36 5.80 3.15
C LEU A 44 1.89 5.87 3.11
N LEU A 45 2.55 4.74 2.85
CA LEU A 45 4.01 4.65 2.71
C LEU A 45 4.52 5.52 1.55
N ALA A 46 3.86 5.43 0.38
CA ALA A 46 4.17 6.24 -0.79
C ALA A 46 4.05 7.75 -0.52
N GLY A 47 3.07 8.15 0.29
CA GLY A 47 2.88 9.54 0.72
C GLY A 47 3.85 10.01 1.81
N GLY A 48 4.75 9.13 2.26
CA GLY A 48 5.79 9.41 3.25
C GLY A 48 5.32 9.25 4.70
N ALA A 49 4.32 8.42 4.97
CA ALA A 49 4.01 8.01 6.33
C ALA A 49 5.18 7.23 6.95
N ASP A 50 5.35 7.35 8.27
CA ASP A 50 6.32 6.57 9.01
C ASP A 50 6.00 5.07 8.90
N PRO A 51 7.00 4.17 8.73
CA PRO A 51 6.76 2.74 8.59
C PRO A 51 6.51 2.01 9.93
N SER A 52 6.17 2.72 11.01
CA SER A 52 5.77 2.10 12.28
C SER A 52 4.37 1.49 12.22
N PRO A 53 4.13 0.39 12.95
CA PRO A 53 2.81 -0.24 13.06
C PRO A 53 1.68 0.75 13.41
N GLU A 54 1.92 1.64 14.37
CA GLU A 54 0.92 2.58 14.87
C GLU A 54 0.53 3.63 13.82
N ALA A 55 1.48 4.05 12.99
CA ALA A 55 1.22 4.98 11.89
C ALA A 55 0.32 4.36 10.82
N GLY A 56 0.52 3.07 10.51
CA GLY A 56 -0.34 2.31 9.59
C GLY A 56 -1.78 2.24 10.08
N LEU A 57 -1.98 1.84 11.34
CA LEU A 57 -3.32 1.73 11.95
C LEU A 57 -4.06 3.08 11.95
N ALA A 58 -3.41 4.13 12.45
CA ALA A 58 -4.01 5.46 12.48
C ALA A 58 -4.28 6.03 11.07
N GLY A 59 -3.36 5.78 10.13
CA GLY A 59 -3.46 6.23 8.75
C GLY A 59 -4.64 5.61 8.02
N VAL A 60 -4.83 4.28 8.13
CA VAL A 60 -5.96 3.57 7.53
C VAL A 60 -7.28 4.10 8.05
N GLY A 61 -7.41 4.28 9.36
CA GLY A 61 -8.67 4.74 9.91
C GLY A 61 -9.04 6.15 9.48
N ALA A 62 -8.03 7.03 9.33
CA ALA A 62 -8.23 8.37 8.78
C ALA A 62 -8.55 8.36 7.27
N ALA A 63 -7.87 7.50 6.50
CA ALA A 63 -8.00 7.46 5.04
C ALA A 63 -9.29 6.78 4.57
N LEU A 64 -9.69 5.69 5.21
CA LEU A 64 -10.82 4.84 4.80
C LEU A 64 -12.06 5.00 5.69
N GLY A 65 -11.96 5.70 6.81
CA GLY A 65 -13.11 6.10 7.62
C GLY A 65 -13.68 5.00 8.53
N PHE A 66 -12.86 4.04 8.96
CA PHE A 66 -13.23 3.03 9.96
C PHE A 66 -12.16 2.90 11.05
N ASP A 67 -12.50 2.31 12.20
CA ASP A 67 -11.56 2.15 13.33
C ASP A 67 -11.34 0.66 13.62
N PRO A 68 -10.27 0.05 13.07
CA PRO A 68 -9.98 -1.35 13.29
C PRO A 68 -9.67 -1.61 14.76
N HIS A 69 -10.19 -2.71 15.31
CA HIS A 69 -9.95 -3.11 16.70
C HIS A 69 -9.69 -4.61 16.82
N GLY A 70 -9.20 -5.04 17.99
CA GLY A 70 -8.95 -6.46 18.26
C GLY A 70 -7.97 -7.10 17.27
N GLU A 71 -8.27 -8.31 16.82
CA GLU A 71 -7.39 -9.10 15.95
C GLU A 71 -7.12 -8.40 14.60
N LEU A 72 -8.11 -7.68 14.04
CA LEU A 72 -7.90 -6.91 12.81
C LEU A 72 -6.88 -5.79 13.01
N ALA A 73 -6.89 -5.09 14.14
CA ALA A 73 -5.91 -4.03 14.42
C ALA A 73 -4.49 -4.60 14.58
N ASP A 74 -4.37 -5.74 15.25
CA ASP A 74 -3.08 -6.43 15.42
C ASP A 74 -2.57 -6.99 14.09
N GLY A 75 -3.47 -7.54 13.27
CA GLY A 75 -3.18 -8.01 11.92
C GLY A 75 -2.74 -6.88 10.99
N LEU A 76 -3.47 -5.76 11.00
CA LEU A 76 -3.19 -4.60 10.17
C LEU A 76 -1.82 -3.98 10.46
N GLN A 77 -1.43 -3.93 11.73
CA GLN A 77 -0.10 -3.48 12.15
C GLN A 77 1.02 -4.32 11.51
N ARG A 78 0.87 -5.66 11.51
CA ARG A 78 1.82 -6.56 10.83
C ARG A 78 1.77 -6.40 9.32
N PHE A 79 0.57 -6.28 8.77
CA PHE A 79 0.35 -6.08 7.35
C PHE A 79 1.10 -4.83 6.86
N TYR A 80 0.96 -3.70 7.55
CA TYR A 80 1.63 -2.45 7.20
C TYR A 80 3.16 -2.59 7.14
N VAL A 81 3.75 -3.23 8.16
CA VAL A 81 5.21 -3.45 8.22
C VAL A 81 5.67 -4.36 7.09
N ASN A 82 4.95 -5.46 6.81
CA ASN A 82 5.30 -6.37 5.73
C ASN A 82 5.16 -5.70 4.35
N THR A 83 4.13 -4.90 4.16
CA THR A 83 3.94 -4.08 2.95
C THR A 83 5.13 -3.13 2.75
N ALA A 84 5.59 -2.43 3.79
CA ALA A 84 6.76 -1.56 3.73
C ALA A 84 8.05 -2.31 3.34
N GLN A 85 8.26 -3.50 3.92
CA GLN A 85 9.40 -4.36 3.58
C GLN A 85 9.37 -4.82 2.12
N LEU A 86 8.21 -5.28 1.64
CA LEU A 86 8.05 -5.79 0.28
C LEU A 86 8.22 -4.71 -0.79
N LEU A 87 7.68 -3.50 -0.52
CA LEU A 87 7.76 -2.37 -1.46
C LEU A 87 9.19 -1.85 -1.66
N THR A 88 10.08 -2.10 -0.70
CA THR A 88 11.50 -1.71 -0.74
C THR A 88 12.45 -2.88 -0.95
N ASP A 89 11.92 -4.06 -1.25
CA ASP A 89 12.70 -5.29 -1.42
C ASP A 89 13.53 -5.28 -2.71
N GLU A 90 14.84 -5.52 -2.60
CA GLU A 90 15.77 -5.59 -3.73
C GLU A 90 15.43 -6.71 -4.73
N ALA A 91 14.78 -7.79 -4.28
CA ALA A 91 14.31 -8.89 -5.11
C ALA A 91 12.94 -8.59 -5.77
N LEU A 92 12.40 -7.38 -5.59
CA LEU A 92 11.17 -6.88 -6.22
C LEU A 92 9.96 -7.80 -5.97
N ARG A 93 9.83 -8.29 -4.73
CA ARG A 93 8.81 -9.29 -4.34
C ARG A 93 7.42 -8.73 -4.09
N PHE A 94 7.25 -7.40 -4.05
CA PHE A 94 5.95 -6.78 -3.84
C PHE A 94 4.93 -7.28 -4.87
N GLN A 95 3.75 -7.64 -4.39
CA GLN A 95 2.56 -7.94 -5.17
C GLN A 95 1.36 -7.21 -4.54
N PRO A 96 0.48 -6.57 -5.34
CA PRO A 96 -0.79 -6.06 -4.83
C PRO A 96 -1.62 -7.22 -4.26
N LEU A 97 -2.41 -6.96 -3.21
CA LEU A 97 -3.26 -7.99 -2.60
C LEU A 97 -4.56 -8.00 -3.40
N LEU A 98 -4.75 -9.04 -4.20
CA LEU A 98 -5.86 -9.22 -5.14
C LEU A 98 -6.44 -10.63 -4.94
N PRO A 99 -7.69 -10.87 -5.38
CA PRO A 99 -8.26 -12.22 -5.43
C PRO A 99 -7.41 -13.15 -6.30
N ASP A 100 -7.42 -14.44 -5.96
CA ASP A 100 -6.70 -15.46 -6.73
C ASP A 100 -7.27 -15.63 -8.14
N ASP A 101 -6.46 -16.20 -9.04
CA ASP A 101 -6.80 -16.42 -10.46
C ASP A 101 -7.99 -17.36 -10.71
N ASP A 102 -8.45 -18.07 -9.67
CA ASP A 102 -9.69 -18.85 -9.71
C ASP A 102 -10.96 -17.97 -9.66
N SER A 103 -10.82 -16.67 -9.37
CA SER A 103 -11.92 -15.69 -9.33
C SER A 103 -12.18 -15.11 -10.72
N ASP A 104 -13.45 -14.78 -11.00
CA ASP A 104 -13.85 -14.20 -12.28
C ASP A 104 -13.03 -12.94 -12.60
N LEU A 105 -12.65 -12.74 -13.87
CA LEU A 105 -11.84 -11.58 -14.30
C LEU A 105 -12.47 -10.24 -13.88
N GLY A 106 -13.81 -10.17 -13.90
CA GLY A 106 -14.55 -9.00 -13.44
C GLY A 106 -14.34 -8.70 -11.95
N GLU A 107 -14.30 -9.72 -11.10
CA GLU A 107 -14.03 -9.57 -9.66
C GLU A 107 -12.59 -9.11 -9.41
N ARG A 108 -11.63 -9.75 -10.10
CA ARG A 108 -10.21 -9.37 -10.05
C ARG A 108 -9.98 -7.94 -10.55
N THR A 109 -10.73 -7.49 -11.56
CA THR A 109 -10.69 -6.12 -12.09
C THR A 109 -11.27 -5.10 -11.10
N LEU A 110 -12.38 -5.42 -10.43
CA LEU A 110 -12.94 -4.58 -9.36
C LEU A 110 -11.95 -4.43 -8.20
N ALA A 111 -11.33 -5.53 -7.79
CA ALA A 111 -10.33 -5.54 -6.73
C ALA A 111 -9.09 -4.70 -7.09
N LEU A 112 -8.64 -4.73 -8.36
CA LEU A 112 -7.56 -3.86 -8.82
C LEU A 112 -7.95 -2.38 -8.76
N ALA A 113 -9.18 -2.04 -9.16
CA ALA A 113 -9.70 -0.69 -9.05
C ALA A 113 -9.83 -0.23 -7.58
N ASP A 114 -10.25 -1.12 -6.68
CA ASP A 114 -10.27 -0.92 -5.23
C ASP A 114 -8.87 -0.65 -4.68
N TRP A 115 -7.89 -1.44 -5.11
CA TRP A 115 -6.50 -1.24 -4.72
C TRP A 115 -6.01 0.16 -5.09
N CYS A 116 -6.29 0.61 -6.32
CA CYS A 116 -5.97 1.97 -6.77
C CYS A 116 -6.68 3.04 -5.92
N ARG A 117 -7.98 2.86 -5.61
CA ARG A 117 -8.74 3.77 -4.73
C ARG A 117 -8.08 3.89 -3.36
N GLY A 118 -7.76 2.74 -2.75
CA GLY A 118 -7.05 2.67 -1.48
C GLY A 118 -5.72 3.41 -1.53
N PHE A 119 -4.90 3.13 -2.54
CA PHE A 119 -3.59 3.76 -2.70
C PHE A 119 -3.67 5.28 -2.76
N LEU A 120 -4.60 5.82 -3.55
CA LEU A 120 -4.80 7.27 -3.67
C LEU A 120 -5.26 7.89 -2.34
N SER A 121 -6.18 7.23 -1.63
CA SER A 121 -6.65 7.65 -0.31
C SER A 121 -5.52 7.69 0.72
N GLY A 122 -4.74 6.61 0.80
CA GLY A 122 -3.58 6.53 1.70
C GLY A 122 -2.51 7.58 1.38
N PHE A 123 -2.18 7.75 0.10
CA PHE A 123 -1.21 8.74 -0.36
C PHE A 123 -1.63 10.16 0.02
N ALA A 124 -2.88 10.52 -0.26
CA ALA A 124 -3.43 11.81 0.12
C ALA A 124 -3.42 12.00 1.65
N GLN A 125 -3.83 10.99 2.41
CA GLN A 125 -3.87 11.05 3.87
C GLN A 125 -2.48 11.29 4.47
N ALA A 126 -1.46 10.57 4.03
CA ALA A 126 -0.09 10.76 4.50
C ALA A 126 0.41 12.19 4.21
N ARG A 127 0.11 12.72 3.03
CA ARG A 127 0.48 14.09 2.63
C ARG A 127 -0.25 15.15 3.46
N VAL A 128 -1.50 14.92 3.82
CA VAL A 128 -2.26 15.76 4.77
C VAL A 128 -1.61 15.74 6.15
N SER A 129 -1.36 14.54 6.69
CA SER A 129 -0.74 14.35 8.01
C SER A 129 0.63 15.04 8.11
N ASN A 130 1.43 14.95 7.05
CA ASN A 130 2.75 15.53 6.95
C ASN A 130 2.75 17.02 6.55
N ARG A 131 1.59 17.63 6.31
CA ARG A 131 1.43 19.01 5.81
C ARG A 131 2.26 19.26 4.53
N SER A 132 2.30 18.28 3.64
CA SER A 132 3.11 18.28 2.42
C SER A 132 2.28 18.28 1.14
N LEU A 133 1.00 18.65 1.20
CA LEU A 133 0.11 18.75 0.03
C LEU A 133 0.68 19.61 -1.10
N ASP A 134 1.34 20.72 -0.75
CA ASP A 134 1.94 21.65 -1.72
C ASP A 134 3.33 21.20 -2.23
N ALA A 135 3.90 20.15 -1.65
CA ALA A 135 5.21 19.65 -2.07
C ALA A 135 5.10 18.97 -3.44
N ALA A 136 6.04 19.25 -4.36
CA ALA A 136 6.03 18.61 -5.67
C ALA A 136 6.10 17.07 -5.54
N VAL A 137 5.39 16.39 -6.44
CA VAL A 137 5.55 14.96 -6.71
C VAL A 137 6.34 14.86 -8.01
N GLU A 138 7.28 13.92 -8.09
CA GLU A 138 8.07 13.71 -9.31
C GLU A 138 7.16 13.42 -10.51
N ALA A 139 7.60 13.83 -11.70
CA ALA A 139 6.75 13.84 -12.89
C ALA A 139 6.17 12.44 -13.21
N ASP A 140 7.03 11.42 -13.18
CA ASP A 140 6.65 10.03 -13.46
C ASP A 140 5.71 9.48 -12.37
N SER A 141 6.01 9.76 -11.11
CA SER A 141 5.12 9.44 -9.97
C SER A 141 3.75 10.13 -10.09
N ALA A 142 3.71 11.38 -10.55
CA ALA A 142 2.47 12.13 -10.75
C ALA A 142 1.66 11.62 -11.95
N GLU A 143 2.31 11.03 -12.96
CA GLU A 143 1.64 10.35 -14.07
C GLU A 143 1.05 9.01 -13.61
N ALA A 144 1.83 8.18 -12.91
CA ALA A 144 1.35 6.94 -12.31
C ALA A 144 0.13 7.15 -11.39
N LEU A 145 0.14 8.19 -10.56
CA LEU A 145 -1.02 8.54 -9.71
C LEU A 145 -2.27 8.91 -10.52
N LYS A 146 -2.12 9.54 -11.70
CA LYS A 146 -3.25 9.81 -12.61
C LYS A 146 -3.76 8.54 -13.26
N ASP A 147 -2.87 7.63 -13.62
CA ASP A 147 -3.26 6.34 -14.18
C ASP A 147 -4.00 5.50 -13.14
N PHE A 148 -3.53 5.48 -11.88
CA PHE A 148 -4.24 4.85 -10.79
C PHE A 148 -5.63 5.46 -10.60
N ALA A 149 -5.77 6.78 -10.73
CA ALA A 149 -7.07 7.44 -10.68
C ALA A 149 -7.98 7.04 -11.85
N ALA A 150 -7.42 6.83 -13.05
CA ALA A 150 -8.17 6.32 -14.20
C ALA A 150 -8.63 4.88 -13.98
N ILE A 151 -7.75 3.99 -13.50
CA ILE A 151 -8.07 2.59 -13.18
C ILE A 151 -9.11 2.52 -12.06
N ALA A 152 -8.98 3.33 -11.01
CA ALA A 152 -9.93 3.43 -9.91
C ALA A 152 -11.35 3.84 -10.36
N GLN A 153 -11.50 4.46 -11.54
CA GLN A 153 -12.78 4.85 -12.12
C GLN A 153 -13.21 3.97 -13.30
N ALA A 154 -12.34 3.06 -13.73
CA ALA A 154 -12.65 2.11 -14.78
C ALA A 154 -13.73 1.15 -14.27
N GLY A 155 -14.78 0.97 -15.06
CA GLY A 155 -15.76 -0.08 -14.82
C GLY A 155 -15.22 -1.44 -15.26
N VAL A 156 -15.88 -2.50 -14.82
CA VAL A 156 -15.64 -3.86 -15.32
C VAL A 156 -16.10 -3.92 -16.77
N GLY A 157 -15.20 -4.34 -17.66
CA GLY A 157 -15.56 -4.70 -19.04
C GLY A 157 -16.20 -6.10 -19.09
N ASP A 158 -16.96 -6.38 -20.15
CA ASP A 158 -17.62 -7.68 -20.36
C ASP A 158 -16.68 -8.73 -21.02
N ASP A 159 -15.41 -8.37 -21.25
CA ASP A 159 -14.46 -9.18 -22.03
C ASP A 159 -13.69 -10.16 -21.12
N ASP A 160 -14.31 -11.30 -20.80
CA ASP A 160 -13.71 -12.43 -20.06
C ASP A 160 -13.02 -13.43 -21.00
N ASP A 161 -12.24 -12.92 -21.95
CA ASP A 161 -11.50 -13.71 -22.93
C ASP A 161 -9.98 -13.67 -22.69
N ASP A 162 -9.23 -14.45 -23.48
CA ASP A 162 -7.76 -14.49 -23.41
C ASP A 162 -7.09 -13.11 -23.62
N GLU A 163 -7.76 -12.15 -24.26
CA GLU A 163 -7.24 -10.79 -24.43
C GLU A 163 -7.46 -9.96 -23.16
N GLY A 164 -8.64 -10.08 -22.54
CA GLY A 164 -8.95 -9.50 -21.23
C GLY A 164 -7.98 -9.96 -20.13
N GLU A 165 -7.72 -11.26 -20.04
CA GLU A 165 -6.77 -11.84 -19.07
C GLU A 165 -5.34 -11.29 -19.23
N ARG A 166 -4.87 -11.14 -20.48
CA ARG A 166 -3.55 -10.55 -20.76
C ARG A 166 -3.50 -9.08 -20.39
N ALA A 167 -4.53 -8.32 -20.75
CA ALA A 167 -4.62 -6.90 -20.42
C ALA A 167 -4.65 -6.68 -18.90
N TYR A 168 -5.36 -7.53 -18.16
CA TYR A 168 -5.37 -7.51 -16.71
C TYR A 168 -3.99 -7.79 -16.12
N ALA A 169 -3.31 -8.85 -16.54
CA ALA A 169 -1.96 -9.17 -16.07
C ALA A 169 -0.95 -8.03 -16.34
N ASP A 170 -1.01 -7.41 -17.52
CA ASP A 170 -0.18 -6.26 -17.88
C ASP A 170 -0.46 -5.04 -16.98
N LEU A 171 -1.74 -4.78 -16.65
CA LEU A 171 -2.14 -3.70 -15.74
C LEU A 171 -1.67 -3.95 -14.30
N VAL A 172 -1.78 -5.19 -13.81
CA VAL A 172 -1.29 -5.57 -12.48
C VAL A 172 0.21 -5.34 -12.39
N GLU A 173 0.99 -5.77 -13.39
CA GLU A 173 2.44 -5.60 -13.40
C GLU A 173 2.85 -4.13 -13.52
N TYR A 174 2.16 -3.35 -14.37
CA TYR A 174 2.36 -1.91 -14.44
C TYR A 174 2.16 -1.24 -13.07
N LEU A 175 1.03 -1.52 -12.43
CA LEU A 175 0.69 -0.95 -11.13
C LEU A 175 1.71 -1.33 -10.06
N ARG A 176 2.17 -2.58 -10.07
CA ARG A 176 3.17 -3.10 -9.14
C ARG A 176 4.46 -2.28 -9.19
N PHE A 177 5.02 -2.09 -10.38
CA PHE A 177 6.24 -1.29 -10.55
C PHE A 177 6.01 0.20 -10.29
N ALA A 178 4.88 0.74 -10.73
CA ALA A 178 4.52 2.13 -10.49
C ALA A 178 4.46 2.43 -8.98
N ALA A 179 3.81 1.58 -8.18
CA ALA A 179 3.73 1.74 -6.73
C ALA A 179 5.12 1.72 -6.08
N MET A 180 5.99 0.78 -6.46
CA MET A 180 7.36 0.69 -5.95
C MET A 180 8.19 1.94 -6.30
N ASN A 181 8.07 2.45 -7.53
CA ASN A 181 8.78 3.66 -7.97
C ASN A 181 8.32 4.90 -7.20
N ILE A 182 7.01 5.07 -6.97
CA ILE A 182 6.48 6.20 -6.19
C ILE A 182 7.08 6.22 -4.77
N ILE A 183 7.24 5.06 -4.15
CA ILE A 183 7.83 4.96 -2.81
C ILE A 183 9.32 5.27 -2.85
N LEU A 184 10.05 4.75 -3.83
CA LEU A 184 11.47 5.04 -3.99
C LEU A 184 11.72 6.55 -4.14
N ASP A 185 10.90 7.23 -4.95
CA ASP A 185 10.94 8.69 -5.09
C ASP A 185 10.66 9.40 -3.76
N SER A 186 9.67 8.90 -3.00
CA SER A 186 9.32 9.44 -1.68
C SER A 186 10.47 9.32 -0.68
N LEU A 187 11.13 8.16 -0.63
CA LEU A 187 12.28 7.90 0.24
C LEU A 187 13.52 8.73 -0.14
N GLY A 188 13.78 8.89 -1.44
CA GLY A 188 14.85 9.75 -1.94
C GLY A 188 14.69 11.20 -1.46
N ARG A 189 13.45 11.70 -1.44
CA ARG A 189 13.14 13.05 -0.95
C ARG A 189 13.31 13.21 0.56
N THR A 190 13.04 12.17 1.37
CA THR A 190 13.29 12.21 2.82
C THR A 190 14.77 12.33 3.13
N ALA A 191 15.64 11.63 2.38
CA ALA A 191 17.08 11.69 2.54
C ALA A 191 17.67 13.07 2.16
N GLU A 192 17.13 13.74 1.14
CA GLU A 192 17.55 15.09 0.75
C GLU A 192 17.04 16.20 1.68
N ALA A 193 15.90 15.97 2.35
CA ALA A 193 15.29 16.92 3.27
C ALA A 193 15.96 16.95 4.66
N GLU A 194 16.78 15.96 5.02
CA GLU A 194 17.58 16.01 6.25
C GLU A 194 18.72 17.05 6.12
N PRO A 195 18.73 18.14 6.93
CA PRO A 195 19.80 19.11 6.87
C PRO A 195 21.11 18.46 7.31
N SER A 196 22.10 18.44 6.41
CA SER A 196 23.49 18.08 6.71
C SER A 196 23.93 18.78 7.98
N ALA A 197 24.00 18.04 9.08
CA ALA A 197 24.53 18.51 10.35
C ALA A 197 26.05 18.68 10.19
N ARG A 198 26.48 19.75 9.52
CA ARG A 198 27.86 20.21 9.56
C ARG A 198 28.11 20.66 11.01
N PRO A 199 29.06 20.05 11.75
CA PRO A 199 29.34 20.48 13.10
C PRO A 199 29.88 21.93 13.08
N PRO A 200 29.48 22.79 14.03
CA PRO A 200 29.95 24.16 14.07
C PRO A 200 31.41 24.22 14.54
N GLY A 201 32.26 24.84 13.72
CA GLY A 201 33.48 25.51 14.15
C GLY A 201 34.69 24.62 14.47
N SER A 202 35.67 24.63 13.56
CA SER A 202 37.07 24.69 13.99
C SER A 202 37.66 25.97 13.43
N THR A 203 37.46 27.05 14.19
CA THR A 203 38.38 28.19 14.14
C THR A 203 39.53 27.81 15.05
N VAL A 204 40.69 27.48 14.49
CA VAL A 204 41.94 27.45 15.25
C VAL A 204 42.89 28.45 14.61
N HIS A 205 43.36 29.32 15.49
CA HIS A 205 44.37 30.36 15.30
C HIS A 205 45.66 29.86 14.64
#